data_AF-A0A846X0D0-F1
#
_entry.id   AF-A0A846X0D0-F1
#
_cell.length_a   1.000
_cell.length_b   1.000
_cell.length_c   1.000
_cell.angle_alpha   90.00
_cell.angle_beta   90.00
_cell.angle_gamma   90.00
#
_symmetry.space_group_name_H-M   'P 1'
#
loop_
_entity.id
_entity.type
_entity.pdbx_description
1 polymer ?
#
loop_
_entity_poly.entity_id
_entity_poly.type
_entity_poly.pdbx_seq_one_letter_code
_entity_poly.pdbx_strand_id
1 'polypeptide(L)'
;MRNDLILTAQVDDPTGRFSQFVADLAASLGAKDSAVRTRPNGRRAVIRTATGVVTPGVSEGGFGVGIESVTDDDHAHNSYADRVHIAVASALPDVRVDLLDETDQVIRSVTQHTPAA
;
A
#
# COMPACT_ATOMS: atom_id res chain seq x y z
N MET A 1 -9.30 -6.91 14.00
CA MET A 1 -9.20 -6.35 12.64
C MET A 1 -8.30 -7.30 11.88
N ARG A 2 -8.73 -7.81 10.73
CA ARG A 2 -7.93 -8.75 9.95
C ARG A 2 -7.22 -7.91 8.87
N ASN A 3 -6.05 -7.39 9.20
CA ASN A 3 -5.13 -6.86 8.20
C ASN A 3 -4.29 -8.07 7.80
N ASP A 4 -4.54 -8.65 6.64
CA ASP A 4 -3.88 -9.93 6.34
C ASP A 4 -2.40 -9.73 6.02
N LEU A 5 -1.98 -8.58 5.46
CA LEU A 5 -0.57 -8.19 5.30
C LEU A 5 -0.39 -6.66 5.40
N ILE A 6 0.81 -6.21 5.77
CA ILE A 6 1.16 -4.78 5.90
C ILE A 6 2.34 -4.47 4.98
N LEU A 7 2.22 -3.41 4.17
CA LEU A 7 3.38 -2.81 3.51
C LEU A 7 3.90 -1.65 4.35
N THR A 8 5.21 -1.55 4.53
CA THR A 8 5.85 -0.37 5.13
C THR A 8 6.86 0.23 4.15
N ALA A 9 7.00 1.55 4.19
CA ALA A 9 8.02 2.26 3.44
C ALA A 9 8.57 3.38 4.31
N GLN A 10 9.90 3.46 4.43
CA GLN A 10 10.54 4.60 5.08
C GLN A 10 10.63 5.74 4.06
N VAL A 11 9.69 6.68 4.17
CA VAL A 11 9.65 7.89 3.34
C VAL A 11 9.78 9.07 4.29
N ASP A 12 10.78 9.93 4.06
CA ASP A 12 11.05 11.09 4.93
C ASP A 12 9.90 12.11 4.93
N ASP A 13 9.13 12.20 3.84
CA ASP A 13 7.89 12.97 3.79
C ASP A 13 6.93 12.53 2.66
N PRO A 14 6.10 11.48 2.87
CA PRO A 14 5.05 11.13 1.92
C PRO A 14 3.91 12.16 1.95
N THR A 15 4.01 13.23 2.77
CA THR A 15 2.84 14.04 3.08
C THR A 15 2.44 15.01 1.98
N GLY A 16 3.39 15.64 1.29
CA GLY A 16 3.07 16.59 0.21
C GLY A 16 2.26 16.00 -0.95
N ARG A 17 2.34 14.67 -1.16
CA ARG A 17 1.79 13.99 -2.34
C ARG A 17 0.82 12.83 -2.07
N PHE A 18 0.40 12.62 -0.83
CA PHE A 18 -0.44 11.47 -0.47
C PHE A 18 -1.73 11.32 -1.28
N SER A 19 -2.44 12.42 -1.57
CA SER A 19 -3.66 12.34 -2.40
C SER A 19 -3.36 11.89 -3.83
N GLN A 20 -2.24 12.33 -4.41
CA GLN A 20 -1.79 11.89 -5.72
C GLN A 20 -1.39 10.42 -5.69
N PHE A 21 -0.61 10.01 -4.69
CA PHE A 21 -0.25 8.62 -4.46
C PHE A 21 -1.48 7.72 -4.37
N VAL A 22 -2.51 8.12 -3.62
CA VAL A 22 -3.76 7.35 -3.50
C VAL A 22 -4.48 7.25 -4.84
N ALA A 23 -4.51 8.33 -5.63
CA ALA A 23 -5.12 8.32 -6.96
C ALA A 23 -4.37 7.39 -7.93
N ASP A 24 -3.03 7.45 -7.95
CA ASP A 24 -2.19 6.61 -8.80
C ASP A 24 -2.31 5.12 -8.41
N LEU A 25 -2.31 4.84 -7.11
CA LEU A 25 -2.52 3.49 -6.58
C LEU A 25 -3.92 2.96 -6.91
N ALA A 26 -4.96 3.78 -6.75
CA ALA A 26 -6.33 3.41 -7.10
C ALA A 26 -6.46 3.10 -8.60
N ALA A 27 -5.84 3.91 -9.47
CA ALA A 27 -5.83 3.68 -10.91
C ALA A 27 -5.10 2.37 -11.28
N SER A 28 -3.90 2.14 -10.72
CA SER A 28 -3.10 0.93 -10.97
C SER A 28 -3.82 -0.36 -10.54
N LEU A 29 -4.58 -0.29 -9.43
CA LEU A 29 -5.36 -1.41 -8.94
C LEU A 29 -6.71 -1.59 -9.65
N GLY A 30 -7.10 -0.67 -10.54
CA GLY A 30 -8.41 -0.68 -11.18
C GLY A 30 -9.55 -0.51 -10.17
N ALA A 31 -9.34 0.31 -9.14
CA ALA A 31 -10.32 0.55 -8.09
C ALA A 31 -11.55 1.28 -8.63
N LYS A 32 -12.73 0.90 -8.13
CA LYS A 32 -14.00 1.56 -8.49
C LYS A 32 -14.26 2.83 -7.66
N ASP A 33 -13.67 2.86 -6.47
CA ASP A 33 -13.85 3.93 -5.50
C ASP A 33 -12.59 4.08 -4.64
N SER A 34 -12.26 5.33 -4.31
CA SER A 34 -11.18 5.68 -3.39
C SER A 34 -11.58 6.90 -2.57
N ALA A 35 -11.50 6.81 -1.25
CA ALA A 35 -11.86 7.89 -0.35
C ALA A 35 -10.68 8.24 0.57
N VAL A 36 -10.19 9.49 0.48
CA VAL A 36 -9.15 10.03 1.37
C VAL A 36 -9.80 10.71 2.57
N ARG A 37 -9.30 10.43 3.78
CA ARG A 37 -9.67 11.09 5.03
C ARG A 37 -8.44 11.67 5.71
N THR A 38 -8.48 12.97 5.95
CA THR A 38 -7.44 13.69 6.71
C THR A 38 -7.85 13.81 8.18
N ARG A 39 -6.93 13.51 9.08
CA ARG A 39 -7.07 13.67 10.53
C ARG A 39 -5.89 14.47 11.09
N PRO A 40 -5.98 15.05 12.29
CA PRO A 40 -4.87 15.80 12.90
C PRO A 40 -3.58 14.99 13.07
N ASN A 41 -3.69 13.67 13.22
CA ASN A 41 -2.58 12.75 13.44
C ASN A 41 -2.12 11.99 12.17
N GLY A 42 -2.58 12.41 10.99
CA GLY A 42 -2.18 11.78 9.74
C GLY A 42 -3.28 11.73 8.68
N ARG A 43 -2.99 11.05 7.58
CA ARG A 43 -3.95 10.81 6.49
C ARG A 43 -4.11 9.33 6.25
N ARG A 44 -5.32 8.93 5.92
CA ARG A 44 -5.64 7.56 5.51
C ARG A 44 -6.54 7.60 4.30
N ALA A 45 -6.44 6.59 3.45
CA ALA A 45 -7.42 6.36 2.41
C ALA A 45 -7.95 4.93 2.49
N VAL A 46 -9.08 4.71 1.83
CA VAL A 46 -9.63 3.38 1.57
C VAL A 46 -9.79 3.28 0.07
N ILE A 47 -9.16 2.28 -0.54
CA ILE A 47 -9.24 1.96 -1.96
C ILE A 47 -9.95 0.61 -2.06
N ARG A 48 -11.09 0.56 -2.74
CA ARG A 48 -11.86 -0.68 -2.93
C ARG A 48 -11.67 -1.21 -4.34
N THR A 49 -11.14 -2.42 -4.45
CA THR A 49 -10.94 -3.12 -5.72
C THR A 49 -11.94 -4.26 -5.84
N ALA A 50 -11.95 -4.98 -6.98
CA ALA A 50 -12.76 -6.19 -7.12
C ALA A 50 -12.28 -7.35 -6.23
N THR A 51 -11.01 -7.34 -5.81
CA THR A 51 -10.32 -8.45 -5.16
C THR A 51 -10.06 -8.19 -3.66
N GLY A 52 -10.18 -6.94 -3.22
CA GLY A 52 -9.96 -6.61 -1.81
C GLY A 52 -10.03 -5.12 -1.51
N VAL A 53 -9.53 -4.77 -0.33
CA VAL A 53 -9.47 -3.40 0.19
C VAL A 53 -8.01 -3.07 0.50
N VAL A 54 -7.59 -1.87 0.09
CA VAL A 54 -6.26 -1.34 0.37
C VAL A 54 -6.41 -0.06 1.18
N THR A 55 -5.67 0.04 2.30
CA THR A 55 -5.78 1.14 3.25
C THR A 55 -4.43 1.83 3.46
N PRO A 56 -3.98 2.67 2.52
CA PRO A 56 -2.76 3.44 2.71
C PRO A 56 -2.96 4.48 3.81
N GLY A 57 -1.91 4.70 4.59
CA GLY A 57 -1.89 5.61 5.71
C GLY A 57 -0.51 6.25 5.91
N VAL A 58 -0.52 7.51 6.32
CA VAL A 58 0.65 8.23 6.81
C VAL A 58 0.31 8.74 8.21
N SER A 59 1.18 8.48 9.17
CA SER A 59 1.13 9.04 10.52
C SER A 59 2.53 9.51 10.95
N GLU A 60 2.64 10.05 12.16
CA GLU A 60 3.94 10.37 12.77
C GLU A 60 4.87 9.15 12.89
N GLY A 61 4.33 7.94 12.85
CA GLY A 61 5.09 6.68 12.85
C GLY A 61 5.53 6.21 11.47
N GLY A 62 5.27 6.98 10.41
CA GLY A 62 5.69 6.67 9.04
C GLY A 62 4.54 6.32 8.09
N PHE A 63 4.89 5.73 6.95
CA PHE A 63 3.96 5.29 5.93
C PHE A 63 3.70 3.78 6.01
N GLY A 64 2.44 3.40 5.92
CA GLY A 64 2.04 2.00 5.81
C GLY A 64 0.82 1.80 4.93
N VAL A 65 0.67 0.61 4.36
CA VAL A 65 -0.49 0.22 3.57
C VAL A 65 -1.03 -1.09 4.11
N GLY A 66 -2.26 -1.07 4.64
CA GLY A 66 -2.96 -2.30 5.00
C GLY A 66 -3.59 -2.96 3.77
N ILE A 67 -3.45 -4.27 3.66
CA ILE A 67 -4.04 -5.08 2.58
C ILE A 67 -5.01 -6.08 3.19
N GLU A 68 -6.24 -6.08 2.69
CA GLU A 68 -7.29 -7.04 3.05
C GLU A 68 -7.78 -7.68 1.75
N SER A 69 -7.62 -9.01 1.63
CA SER A 69 -8.21 -9.75 0.50
C SER A 69 -9.56 -10.32 0.90
N VAL A 70 -10.44 -10.49 -0.09
CA VAL A 70 -11.75 -11.15 0.13
C VAL A 70 -11.76 -12.60 -0.37
N THR A 71 -10.63 -13.14 -0.86
CA THR A 71 -10.53 -14.51 -1.36
C THR A 71 -9.59 -15.36 -0.52
N ASP A 72 -9.99 -16.59 -0.20
CA ASP A 72 -9.17 -17.53 0.57
C ASP A 72 -7.91 -17.97 -0.21
N ASP A 73 -8.00 -18.01 -1.53
CA ASP A 73 -6.89 -18.35 -2.43
C ASP A 73 -5.76 -17.30 -2.35
N ASP A 74 -6.14 -16.01 -2.29
CA ASP A 74 -5.17 -14.93 -2.10
C ASP A 74 -4.48 -14.99 -0.75
N HIS A 75 -5.17 -15.43 0.31
CA HIS A 75 -4.56 -15.61 1.63
C HIS A 75 -3.53 -16.75 1.65
N ALA A 76 -3.75 -17.80 0.87
CA ALA A 76 -2.81 -18.93 0.79
C ALA A 76 -1.57 -18.62 -0.08
N HIS A 77 -1.72 -17.76 -1.09
CA HIS A 77 -0.70 -17.54 -2.11
C HIS A 77 -0.16 -16.12 -2.20
N ASN A 78 -0.67 -15.19 -1.38
CA ASN A 78 -0.31 -13.77 -1.36
C ASN A 78 -0.45 -13.07 -2.73
N SER A 79 -1.25 -13.61 -3.65
CA SER A 79 -1.28 -13.16 -5.05
C SER A 79 -1.77 -11.71 -5.18
N TYR A 80 -2.82 -11.36 -4.43
CA TYR A 80 -3.31 -9.99 -4.34
C TYR A 80 -2.33 -9.06 -3.63
N ALA A 81 -1.69 -9.52 -2.55
CA ALA A 81 -0.72 -8.71 -1.82
C ALA A 81 0.53 -8.41 -2.64
N ASP A 82 1.01 -9.37 -3.44
CA ASP A 82 2.10 -9.18 -4.40
C ASP A 82 1.75 -8.12 -5.45
N ARG A 83 0.51 -8.15 -5.98
CA ARG A 83 0.03 -7.13 -6.92
C ARG A 83 0.03 -5.73 -6.28
N VAL A 84 -0.44 -5.61 -5.04
CA VAL A 84 -0.44 -4.33 -4.31
C VAL A 84 0.99 -3.89 -3.99
N HIS A 85 1.87 -4.80 -3.60
CA HIS A 85 3.28 -4.52 -3.31
C HIS A 85 4.00 -3.90 -4.51
N ILE A 86 3.84 -4.49 -5.69
CA ILE A 86 4.39 -3.96 -6.94
C ILE A 86 3.79 -2.59 -7.27
N ALA A 87 2.47 -2.42 -7.13
CA ALA A 87 1.80 -1.16 -7.41
C ALA A 87 2.27 -0.03 -6.48
N VAL A 88 2.46 -0.31 -5.18
CA VAL A 88 2.99 0.65 -4.20
C VAL A 88 4.44 1.00 -4.50
N ALA A 89 5.30 0.01 -4.79
CA ALA A 89 6.69 0.27 -5.16
C ALA A 89 6.81 1.09 -6.45
N SER A 90 5.89 0.89 -7.41
CA SER A 90 5.83 1.68 -8.64
C SER A 90 5.44 3.14 -8.38
N ALA A 91 4.56 3.38 -7.41
CA ALA A 91 4.11 4.71 -7.02
C ALA A 91 5.11 5.44 -6.10
N LEU A 92 6.07 4.72 -5.53
CA LEU A 92 7.14 5.24 -4.66
C LEU A 92 8.50 4.78 -5.20
N PRO A 93 8.94 5.29 -6.37
CA PRO A 93 10.22 4.91 -6.92
C PRO A 93 11.36 5.30 -5.98
N ASP A 94 12.42 4.50 -6.02
CA ASP A 94 13.63 4.63 -5.21
C ASP A 94 13.41 4.49 -3.70
N VAL A 95 12.22 4.05 -3.29
CA VAL A 95 11.88 3.70 -1.91
C VAL A 95 11.80 2.18 -1.77
N ARG A 96 12.42 1.64 -0.72
CA ARG A 96 12.23 0.23 -0.34
C ARG A 96 10.84 0.05 0.28
N VAL A 97 10.06 -0.85 -0.31
CA VAL A 97 8.76 -1.28 0.20
C VAL A 97 8.89 -2.71 0.70
N ASP A 98 8.56 -2.93 1.96
CA ASP A 98 8.59 -4.25 2.60
C ASP A 98 7.18 -4.78 2.81
N LEU A 99 6.93 -6.02 2.38
CA LEU A 99 5.72 -6.79 2.67
C LEU A 99 5.94 -7.61 3.94
N LEU A 100 5.11 -7.35 4.94
CA LEU A 100 5.16 -7.97 6.26
C LEU A 100 4.03 -9.00 6.44
N ASP A 101 4.31 -10.10 7.14
CA ASP A 101 3.30 -11.05 7.61
C ASP A 101 2.54 -10.54 8.85
N GLU A 102 1.60 -11.36 9.35
CA GLU A 102 0.80 -11.05 10.54
C GLU A 102 1.62 -10.96 11.85
N THR A 103 2.89 -11.37 11.82
CA THR A 103 3.85 -11.31 12.94
C THR A 103 4.88 -10.19 12.78
N ASP A 104 4.67 -9.28 11.82
CA ASP A 104 5.56 -8.19 11.44
C ASP A 104 6.92 -8.67 10.86
N GLN A 105 7.01 -9.91 10.38
CA GLN A 105 8.22 -10.38 9.68
C GLN A 105 8.19 -10.03 8.20
N VAL A 106 9.32 -9.60 7.67
CA VAL A 106 9.48 -9.31 6.24
C VAL A 106 9.39 -10.60 5.44
N ILE A 107 8.33 -10.73 4.63
CA ILE A 107 8.16 -11.80 3.65
C ILE A 107 8.99 -11.49 2.39
N ARG A 108 8.93 -10.23 1.93
CA ARG A 108 9.57 -9.78 0.69
C ARG A 108 9.84 -8.27 0.72
N SER A 109 10.89 -7.86 0.00
CA SER A 109 11.24 -6.46 -0.21
C SER A 109 11.34 -6.15 -1.70
N VAL A 110 10.85 -4.99 -2.12
CA VAL A 110 11.01 -4.48 -3.49
C VAL A 110 11.47 -3.03 -3.43
N THR A 111 12.39 -2.67 -4.33
CA THR A 111 12.72 -1.28 -4.65
C THR A 111 12.58 -1.16 -6.16
N GLN A 112 11.66 -0.32 -6.63
CA GLN A 112 11.59 0.01 -8.04
C GLN A 112 12.37 1.29 -8.30
N HIS A 113 13.22 1.28 -9.32
CA HIS A 113 14.03 2.44 -9.66
C HIS A 113 13.34 3.28 -10.73
N THR A 114 13.46 4.60 -10.62
CA THR A 114 13.09 5.49 -11.72
C THR A 114 13.95 5.12 -12.94
N PRO A 115 13.37 4.87 -14.14
CA PRO A 115 14.15 4.61 -15.33
C PRO A 115 15.15 5.75 -15.55
N ALA A 116 16.43 5.42 -15.71
CA ALA A 116 17.43 6.41 -16.10
C ALA A 116 17.04 6.99 -17.47
N ALA A 117 16.97 8.31 -17.55
CA ALA A 117 16.63 9.06 -18.76
C ALA A 117 17.68 8.91 -19.87
#